data_AF-A0A1X1QVI1-F1
#
_entry.id   AF-A0A1X1QVI1-F1
#
_cell.length_a   1.000
_cell.length_b   1.000
_cell.length_c   1.000
_cell.angle_alpha   90.00
_cell.angle_beta   90.00
_cell.angle_gamma   90.00
#
_symmetry.space_group_name_H-M   'P 1'
#
loop_
_entity.id
_entity.type
_entity.pdbx_description
1 polymer ?
#
loop_
_entity_poly.entity_id
_entity_poly.type
_entity_poly.pdbx_seq_one_letter_code
_entity_poly.pdbx_strand_id
1 'polypeptide(L)'
;MTQFDKENRTTDLDILEAFVSIKRGQSKHKESTLHKPLLLLFMLGKYWNNSARLLLFQDMRFPFEQLLKDFCGPKIHDEAVMYPFWYLQSSHQIWTVVGEKTINKWFGAKNRSDKRPSIADAMNCALFGGFTPHVYRRIINDKVMLLEIVFTVLREFFPIAKHIPLLQSIGIPSKSKPSVFQQQIFANYHYSCSICEFPGIRNDASMDLQVAYIRPPVAGGPKTNQRNCITMCDKHKNLFDFGAFTISKESEILISEPFRTRGGSQNLLSYDNKRAIFPDDPNTRPDERYLAWHRTKAFQTAS
;
A
#
# COMPACT_ATOMS: atom_id res chain seq x y z
N MET A 1 -24.30 -5.21 30.42
CA MET A 1 -22.94 -5.45 29.88
C MET A 1 -22.32 -4.08 29.63
N THR A 2 -21.28 -3.73 30.38
CA THR A 2 -20.69 -2.38 30.34
C THR A 2 -19.91 -2.17 29.04
N GLN A 3 -19.65 -0.91 28.66
CA GLN A 3 -18.80 -0.57 27.50
C GLN A 3 -17.39 -1.17 27.64
N PHE A 4 -16.94 -1.36 28.89
CA PHE A 4 -15.69 -2.01 29.28
C PHE A 4 -15.67 -3.51 28.95
N ASP A 5 -16.80 -4.21 29.10
CA ASP A 5 -16.91 -5.65 28.82
C ASP A 5 -16.89 -5.99 27.32
N LYS A 6 -17.26 -5.05 26.45
CA LYS A 6 -17.19 -5.21 24.98
C LYS A 6 -15.78 -5.00 24.44
N GLU A 7 -15.01 -4.07 25.01
CA GLU A 7 -13.64 -3.78 24.57
C GLU A 7 -12.70 -4.99 24.79
N ASN A 8 -12.94 -5.82 25.82
CA ASN A 8 -12.11 -6.98 26.12
C ASN A 8 -12.41 -8.26 25.30
N ARG A 9 -13.40 -8.23 24.39
CA ARG A 9 -13.74 -9.38 23.52
C ARG A 9 -13.62 -9.09 22.02
N THR A 10 -13.21 -7.88 21.65
CA THR A 10 -13.11 -7.50 20.23
C THR A 10 -11.83 -8.11 19.65
N THR A 11 -11.99 -9.06 18.74
CA THR A 11 -10.89 -9.78 18.09
C THR A 11 -10.31 -8.99 16.92
N ASP A 12 -9.15 -9.42 16.41
CA ASP A 12 -8.56 -8.84 15.19
C ASP A 12 -9.50 -8.95 13.99
N LEU A 13 -10.26 -10.05 13.92
CA LEU A 13 -11.27 -10.26 12.90
C LEU A 13 -12.40 -9.23 13.00
N ASP A 14 -12.87 -8.94 14.23
CA ASP A 14 -13.91 -7.92 14.44
C ASP A 14 -13.43 -6.52 14.03
N ILE A 15 -12.16 -6.21 14.28
CA ILE A 15 -11.55 -4.96 13.83
C ILE A 15 -11.54 -4.93 12.29
N LEU A 16 -11.01 -5.95 11.62
CA LEU A 16 -10.94 -6.01 10.16
C LEU A 16 -12.34 -5.90 9.54
N GLU A 17 -13.32 -6.64 10.06
CA GLU A 17 -14.71 -6.61 9.60
C GLU A 17 -15.31 -5.21 9.73
N ALA A 18 -15.01 -4.49 10.82
CA ALA A 18 -15.49 -3.14 11.03
C ALA A 18 -14.95 -2.14 9.98
N PHE A 19 -13.74 -2.34 9.45
CA PHE A 19 -13.17 -1.49 8.39
C PHE A 19 -13.81 -1.75 7.02
N VAL A 20 -14.16 -3.00 6.70
CA VAL A 20 -14.81 -3.34 5.41
C VAL A 20 -16.32 -3.11 5.42
N SER A 21 -16.96 -3.20 6.59
CA SER A 21 -18.41 -3.02 6.73
C SER A 21 -18.85 -1.54 6.77
N ILE A 22 -17.96 -0.61 6.43
CA ILE A 22 -18.30 0.81 6.41
C ILE A 22 -19.29 1.13 5.31
N LYS A 23 -20.48 1.58 5.72
CA LYS A 23 -21.51 2.09 4.83
C LYS A 23 -20.95 3.27 4.02
N ARG A 24 -20.84 3.06 2.72
CA ARG A 24 -20.46 4.08 1.74
C ARG A 24 -21.59 5.11 1.62
N GLY A 25 -21.25 6.40 1.56
CA GLY A 25 -22.25 7.45 1.33
C GLY A 25 -22.76 7.38 -0.11
N GLN A 26 -23.95 7.89 -0.42
CA GLN A 26 -24.42 8.00 -1.81
C GLN A 26 -24.22 9.43 -2.32
N SER A 27 -23.66 9.58 -3.52
CA SER A 27 -23.59 10.85 -4.25
C SER A 27 -24.98 11.23 -4.77
N LYS A 28 -25.14 12.47 -5.25
CA LYS A 28 -26.38 12.91 -5.92
C LYS A 28 -26.76 12.04 -7.13
N HIS A 29 -25.79 11.31 -7.70
CA HIS A 29 -25.98 10.38 -8.82
C HIS A 29 -26.13 8.92 -8.39
N LYS A 30 -26.42 8.65 -7.11
CA LYS A 30 -26.56 7.30 -6.51
C LYS A 30 -25.30 6.43 -6.55
N GLU A 31 -24.14 7.00 -6.89
CA GLU A 31 -22.86 6.31 -6.78
C GLU A 31 -22.35 6.35 -5.34
N SER A 32 -21.77 5.26 -4.88
CA SER A 32 -21.16 5.19 -3.55
C SER A 32 -19.89 6.08 -3.49
N THR A 33 -19.79 6.99 -2.53
CA THR A 33 -18.62 7.87 -2.35
C THR A 33 -17.48 7.19 -1.59
N LEU A 34 -16.24 7.45 -2.01
CA LEU A 34 -15.02 6.89 -1.42
C LEU A 34 -14.47 7.70 -0.23
N HIS A 35 -15.17 8.75 0.22
CA HIS A 35 -14.63 9.71 1.19
C HIS A 35 -14.37 9.07 2.56
N LYS A 36 -15.25 8.17 3.02
CA LYS A 36 -15.09 7.47 4.30
C LYS A 36 -13.90 6.49 4.26
N PRO A 37 -13.81 5.54 3.30
CA PRO A 37 -12.61 4.70 3.14
C PRO A 37 -11.32 5.51 3.01
N LEU A 38 -11.35 6.63 2.28
CA LEU A 38 -10.19 7.49 2.11
C LEU A 38 -9.76 8.15 3.42
N LEU A 39 -10.71 8.59 4.26
CA LEU A 39 -10.39 9.14 5.59
C LEU A 39 -9.76 8.09 6.52
N LEU A 40 -10.20 6.82 6.44
CA LEU A 40 -9.56 5.74 7.19
C LEU A 40 -8.11 5.55 6.76
N LEU A 41 -7.85 5.48 5.45
CA LEU A 41 -6.50 5.33 4.91
C LEU A 41 -5.61 6.52 5.28
N PHE A 42 -6.14 7.74 5.20
CA PHE A 42 -5.46 8.95 5.67
C PHE A 42 -5.02 8.81 7.14
N MET A 43 -5.92 8.37 8.01
CA MET A 43 -5.63 8.21 9.44
C MET A 43 -4.67 7.06 9.73
N LEU A 44 -4.79 5.93 9.01
CA LEU A 44 -3.83 4.83 9.09
C LEU A 44 -2.42 5.28 8.71
N GLY A 45 -2.29 6.14 7.68
CA GLY A 45 -1.01 6.78 7.32
C GLY A 45 -0.45 7.67 8.42
N LYS A 46 -1.30 8.45 9.11
CA LYS A 46 -0.90 9.24 10.28
C LYS A 46 -0.36 8.35 11.42
N TYR A 47 -1.02 7.24 11.72
CA TYR A 47 -0.56 6.30 12.75
C TYR A 47 0.67 5.47 12.33
N TRP A 48 0.81 5.18 11.03
CA TRP A 48 2.05 4.62 10.50
C TRP A 48 3.24 5.51 10.85
N ASN A 49 3.05 6.83 10.69
CA ASN A 49 4.01 7.88 10.98
C ASN A 49 3.93 8.41 12.43
N ASN A 50 3.50 7.57 13.39
CA ASN A 50 3.54 7.82 14.84
C ASN A 50 2.78 9.07 15.31
N SER A 51 1.71 9.46 14.62
CA SER A 51 0.84 10.55 15.07
C SER A 51 0.03 10.16 16.32
N ALA A 52 -0.41 11.19 17.05
CA ALA A 52 -1.34 11.05 18.18
C ALA A 52 -2.67 10.42 17.74
N ARG A 53 -3.37 9.75 18.68
CA ARG A 53 -4.65 9.06 18.43
C ARG A 53 -5.74 9.99 17.86
N LEU A 54 -5.84 11.19 18.42
CA LEU A 54 -6.85 12.17 18.06
C LEU A 54 -6.14 13.33 17.38
N LEU A 55 -6.58 13.67 16.17
CA LEU A 55 -6.05 14.78 15.41
C LEU A 55 -7.08 15.91 15.34
N LEU A 56 -6.61 17.14 15.45
CA LEU A 56 -7.44 18.32 15.34
C LEU A 56 -8.00 18.42 13.92
N PHE A 57 -9.31 18.66 13.80
CA PHE A 57 -9.99 18.76 12.51
C PHE A 57 -9.34 19.81 11.59
N GLN A 58 -8.91 20.93 12.16
CA GLN A 58 -8.22 22.00 11.45
C GLN A 58 -6.93 21.52 10.77
N ASP A 59 -6.15 20.68 11.45
CA ASP A 59 -4.89 20.13 10.93
C ASP A 59 -5.14 19.04 9.87
N MET A 60 -6.26 18.34 9.98
CA MET A 60 -6.65 17.31 9.03
C MET A 60 -7.28 17.88 7.76
N ARG A 61 -7.94 19.04 7.84
CA ARG A 61 -8.83 19.55 6.78
C ARG A 61 -8.13 19.63 5.43
N PHE A 62 -7.10 20.45 5.31
CA PHE A 62 -6.45 20.71 4.02
C PHE A 62 -5.70 19.49 3.47
N PRO A 63 -4.90 18.76 4.27
CA PRO A 63 -4.25 17.55 3.77
C PRO A 63 -5.24 16.49 3.28
N PHE A 64 -6.36 16.32 3.98
CA PHE A 64 -7.38 15.36 3.56
C PHE A 64 -8.20 15.84 2.36
N GLU A 65 -8.47 17.14 2.25
CA GLU A 65 -9.09 17.74 1.06
C GLU A 65 -8.25 17.53 -0.19
N GLN A 66 -6.93 17.68 -0.08
CA GLN A 66 -6.03 17.39 -1.19
C GLN A 66 -6.11 15.92 -1.62
N LEU A 67 -6.10 15.00 -0.65
CA LEU A 67 -6.25 13.57 -0.93
C LEU A 67 -7.60 13.26 -1.61
N LEU A 68 -8.68 13.92 -1.20
CA LEU A 68 -9.97 13.80 -1.88
C LEU A 68 -9.89 14.27 -3.34
N LYS A 69 -9.22 15.40 -3.62
CA LYS A 69 -9.07 15.92 -4.99
C LYS A 69 -8.30 14.93 -5.87
N ASP A 70 -7.22 14.36 -5.34
CA ASP A 70 -6.34 13.45 -6.08
C ASP A 70 -7.03 12.11 -6.41
N PHE A 71 -7.85 11.57 -5.49
CA PHE A 71 -8.39 10.21 -5.61
C PHE A 71 -9.89 10.14 -5.95
N CYS A 72 -10.65 11.20 -5.71
CA CYS A 72 -12.09 11.28 -5.98
C CYS A 72 -12.44 12.32 -7.07
N GLY A 73 -11.49 13.16 -7.51
CA GLY A 73 -11.64 14.13 -8.58
C GLY A 73 -11.65 15.59 -8.11
N PRO A 74 -11.42 16.57 -9.00
CA PRO A 74 -11.10 17.95 -8.62
C PRO A 74 -12.29 18.75 -8.04
N LYS A 75 -13.53 18.28 -8.27
CA LYS A 75 -14.75 18.95 -7.80
C LYS A 75 -15.12 18.48 -6.40
N ILE A 76 -14.26 18.77 -5.42
CA ILE A 76 -14.51 18.50 -4.01
C ILE A 76 -15.10 19.75 -3.36
N HIS A 77 -16.31 19.62 -2.81
CA HIS A 77 -16.89 20.64 -1.96
C HIS A 77 -16.31 20.55 -0.55
N ASP A 78 -16.18 21.68 0.15
CA ASP A 78 -15.72 21.76 1.55
C ASP A 78 -16.40 20.72 2.47
N GLU A 79 -17.70 20.47 2.24
CA GLU A 79 -18.49 19.50 2.98
C GLU A 79 -18.03 18.04 2.84
N ALA A 80 -17.27 17.71 1.80
CA ALA A 80 -16.73 16.38 1.56
C ALA A 80 -15.69 15.96 2.60
N VAL A 81 -15.07 16.92 3.31
CA VAL A 81 -14.15 16.68 4.42
C VAL A 81 -14.92 16.43 5.72
N MET A 82 -15.85 17.32 6.05
CA MET A 82 -16.59 17.26 7.31
C MET A 82 -17.59 16.10 7.34
N TYR A 83 -18.11 15.65 6.19
CA TYR A 83 -19.06 14.54 6.13
C TYR A 83 -18.46 13.21 6.63
N PRO A 84 -17.37 12.66 6.06
CA PRO A 84 -16.77 11.43 6.56
C PRO A 84 -16.24 11.59 7.97
N PHE A 85 -15.66 12.76 8.31
CA PHE A 85 -15.15 13.04 9.65
C PHE A 85 -16.21 12.86 10.74
N TRP A 86 -17.42 13.36 10.51
CA TRP A 86 -18.52 13.22 11.47
C TRP A 86 -19.20 11.86 11.40
N TYR A 87 -19.57 11.40 10.19
CA TYR A 87 -20.45 10.23 10.05
C TYR A 87 -19.72 8.88 10.08
N LEU A 88 -18.39 8.86 10.21
CA LEU A 88 -17.68 7.62 10.54
C LEU A 88 -18.05 7.10 11.94
N GLN A 89 -18.40 7.98 12.88
CA GLN A 89 -18.82 7.57 14.23
C GLN A 89 -20.10 6.72 14.24
N SER A 90 -20.91 6.82 13.18
CA SER A 90 -22.15 6.06 13.02
C SER A 90 -21.93 4.62 12.55
N SER A 91 -20.70 4.24 12.18
CA SER A 91 -20.35 2.92 11.65
C SER A 91 -19.43 2.17 12.62
N HIS A 92 -19.85 0.98 13.08
CA HIS A 92 -19.03 -0.06 13.74
C HIS A 92 -18.11 0.38 14.89
N GLN A 93 -18.32 1.55 15.51
CA GLN A 93 -17.59 2.04 16.69
C GLN A 93 -16.05 2.06 16.53
N ILE A 94 -15.52 2.22 15.30
CA ILE A 94 -14.06 2.35 15.11
C ILE A 94 -13.57 3.79 15.15
N TRP A 95 -14.48 4.76 15.03
CA TRP A 95 -14.20 6.19 14.95
C TRP A 95 -14.85 6.95 16.09
N THR A 96 -14.15 7.94 16.63
CA THR A 96 -14.68 8.85 17.65
C THR A 96 -14.35 10.29 17.31
N VAL A 97 -15.27 11.19 17.65
CA VAL A 97 -15.10 12.64 17.56
C VAL A 97 -15.29 13.21 18.96
N VAL A 98 -14.35 14.04 19.39
CA VAL A 98 -14.41 14.77 20.67
C VAL A 98 -14.23 16.26 20.40
N GLY A 99 -14.63 17.11 21.34
CA GLY A 99 -14.45 18.57 21.24
C GLY A 99 -14.44 19.20 22.62
N GLU A 100 -13.87 20.40 22.74
CA GLU A 100 -13.74 21.11 24.02
C GLU A 100 -15.08 21.67 24.51
N LYS A 101 -15.95 22.07 23.59
CA LYS A 101 -17.30 22.57 23.87
C LYS A 101 -18.33 21.49 23.60
N THR A 102 -19.44 21.52 24.33
CA THR A 102 -20.46 20.47 24.36
C THR A 102 -20.92 20.04 22.97
N ILE A 103 -20.33 18.94 22.49
CA ILE A 103 -20.71 18.26 21.25
C ILE A 103 -22.15 17.70 21.31
N ASN A 104 -22.72 17.58 22.53
CA ASN A 104 -24.04 17.01 22.77
C ASN A 104 -25.16 17.71 21.99
N LYS A 105 -25.02 19.00 21.63
CA LYS A 105 -26.05 19.68 20.83
C LYS A 105 -26.28 19.04 19.45
N TRP A 106 -25.27 18.34 18.92
CA TRP A 106 -25.35 17.65 17.63
C TRP A 106 -25.69 16.16 17.77
N PHE A 107 -25.56 15.58 18.98
CA PHE A 107 -25.97 14.20 19.26
C PHE A 107 -27.49 14.16 19.55
N GLY A 108 -28.26 13.52 18.68
CA GLY A 108 -29.72 13.40 18.85
C GLY A 108 -30.53 14.63 18.40
N ALA A 109 -29.92 15.54 17.63
CA ALA A 109 -30.60 16.73 17.14
C ALA A 109 -31.82 16.38 16.25
N LYS A 110 -32.97 17.02 16.55
CA LYS A 110 -34.25 16.77 15.88
C LYS A 110 -34.31 17.38 14.47
N ASN A 111 -33.58 18.47 14.22
CA ASN A 111 -33.55 19.17 12.93
C ASN A 111 -32.45 18.64 12.02
N ARG A 112 -32.70 18.56 10.70
CA ARG A 112 -31.73 18.09 9.69
C ARG A 112 -30.46 18.94 9.61
N SER A 113 -30.56 20.26 9.81
CA SER A 113 -29.43 21.20 9.84
C SER A 113 -28.50 20.99 11.04
N ASP A 114 -29.03 20.48 12.15
CA ASP A 114 -28.31 20.31 13.41
C ASP A 114 -27.71 18.91 13.57
N LYS A 115 -27.86 18.03 12.57
CA LYS A 115 -27.37 16.63 12.65
C LYS A 115 -25.84 16.50 12.60
N ARG A 116 -25.13 17.58 12.27
CA ARG A 116 -23.66 17.65 12.17
C ARG A 116 -23.17 19.10 12.27
N PRO A 117 -22.03 19.39 12.91
CA PRO A 117 -21.43 20.72 12.91
C PRO A 117 -21.07 21.22 11.50
N SER A 118 -21.18 22.53 11.28
CA SER A 118 -20.54 23.18 10.12
C SER A 118 -19.01 23.15 10.25
N ILE A 119 -18.28 23.47 9.19
CA ILE A 119 -16.82 23.61 9.26
C ILE A 119 -16.41 24.72 10.23
N ALA A 120 -17.13 25.84 10.23
CA ALA A 120 -16.89 26.95 11.16
C ALA A 120 -17.10 26.51 12.62
N ASP A 121 -18.15 25.74 12.90
CA ASP A 121 -18.37 25.16 14.23
C ASP A 121 -17.26 24.21 14.63
N ALA A 122 -16.82 23.35 13.69
CA ALA A 122 -15.77 22.37 13.94
C ALA A 122 -14.43 23.04 14.32
N MET A 123 -14.13 24.18 13.69
CA MET A 123 -12.98 25.02 14.03
C MET A 123 -13.16 25.71 15.39
N ASN A 124 -14.31 26.34 15.63
CA ASN A 124 -14.58 27.11 16.86
C ASN A 124 -14.69 26.25 18.13
N CYS A 125 -15.00 24.97 17.98
CA CYS A 125 -15.14 24.00 19.07
C CYS A 125 -13.94 23.07 19.23
N ALA A 126 -12.87 23.29 18.44
CA ALA A 126 -11.67 22.46 18.40
C ALA A 126 -12.03 20.97 18.35
N LEU A 127 -12.72 20.54 17.29
CA LEU A 127 -13.08 19.13 17.16
C LEU A 127 -11.84 18.30 16.84
N PHE A 128 -11.70 17.17 17.53
CA PHE A 128 -10.70 16.16 17.25
C PHE A 128 -11.36 14.87 16.78
N GLY A 129 -10.75 14.21 15.81
CA GLY A 129 -11.21 12.93 15.29
C GLY A 129 -10.11 11.88 15.30
N GLY A 130 -10.49 10.63 15.48
CA GLY A 130 -9.56 9.51 15.39
C GLY A 130 -10.19 8.18 15.67
N PHE A 131 -9.37 7.14 15.73
CA PHE A 131 -9.87 5.81 16.07
C PHE A 131 -10.17 5.70 17.56
N THR A 132 -11.07 4.78 17.90
CA THR A 132 -11.35 4.46 19.30
C THR A 132 -10.09 3.97 20.00
N PRO A 133 -9.99 4.14 21.35
CA PRO A 133 -8.80 3.75 22.10
C PRO A 133 -8.37 2.29 21.88
N HIS A 134 -9.34 1.37 21.76
CA HIS A 134 -9.08 -0.04 21.48
C HIS A 134 -8.41 -0.24 20.10
N VAL A 135 -9.03 0.26 19.03
CA VAL A 135 -8.50 0.12 17.66
C VAL A 135 -7.13 0.78 17.55
N TYR A 136 -6.98 2.00 18.08
CA TYR A 136 -5.70 2.71 18.06
C TYR A 136 -4.58 1.91 18.75
N ARG A 137 -4.80 1.45 19.99
CA ARG A 137 -3.81 0.64 20.73
C ARG A 137 -3.40 -0.61 19.96
N ARG A 138 -4.36 -1.30 19.34
CA ARG A 138 -4.08 -2.53 18.58
C ARG A 138 -3.16 -2.29 17.38
N ILE A 139 -3.39 -1.22 16.61
CA ILE A 139 -2.64 -0.96 15.36
C ILE A 139 -1.30 -0.25 15.58
N ILE A 140 -1.12 0.53 16.66
CA ILE A 140 0.18 1.16 16.95
C ILE A 140 1.20 0.15 17.49
N ASN A 141 0.73 -0.85 18.24
CA ASN A 141 1.57 -1.89 18.83
C ASN A 141 1.91 -3.01 17.82
N ASP A 142 1.25 -3.03 16.67
CA ASP A 142 1.45 -4.03 15.64
C ASP A 142 1.25 -3.41 14.25
N LYS A 143 2.37 -3.05 13.65
CA LYS A 143 2.40 -2.48 12.30
C LYS A 143 2.01 -3.51 11.23
N VAL A 144 2.04 -4.82 11.52
CA VAL A 144 1.54 -5.86 10.60
C VAL A 144 0.02 -5.77 10.52
N MET A 145 -0.66 -5.72 11.67
CA MET A 145 -2.12 -5.52 11.72
C MET A 145 -2.55 -4.20 11.04
N LEU A 146 -1.78 -3.12 11.24
CA LEU A 146 -2.04 -1.85 10.54
C LEU A 146 -1.98 -2.03 9.02
N LEU A 147 -0.92 -2.66 8.50
CA LEU A 147 -0.79 -2.92 7.06
C LEU A 147 -1.88 -3.85 6.55
N GLU A 148 -2.27 -4.87 7.32
CA GLU A 148 -3.36 -5.77 6.95
C GLU A 148 -4.68 -5.01 6.77
N ILE A 149 -5.01 -4.09 7.68
CA ILE A 149 -6.17 -3.20 7.55
C ILE A 149 -6.03 -2.32 6.30
N VAL A 150 -4.87 -1.69 6.09
CA VAL A 150 -4.62 -0.82 4.93
C VAL A 150 -4.86 -1.58 3.62
N PHE A 151 -4.24 -2.75 3.44
CA PHE A 151 -4.39 -3.55 2.23
C PHE A 151 -5.81 -4.12 2.08
N THR A 152 -6.49 -4.39 3.19
CA THR A 152 -7.89 -4.84 3.15
C THR A 152 -8.83 -3.72 2.69
N VAL A 153 -8.69 -2.51 3.24
CA VAL A 153 -9.46 -1.33 2.80
C VAL A 153 -9.13 -0.99 1.34
N LEU A 154 -7.87 -1.05 0.92
CA LEU A 154 -7.49 -0.83 -0.48
C LEU A 154 -8.16 -1.83 -1.42
N ARG A 155 -8.11 -3.13 -1.12
CA ARG A 155 -8.72 -4.19 -1.94
C ARG A 155 -10.25 -4.06 -2.03
N GLU A 156 -10.90 -3.69 -0.93
CA GLU A 156 -12.36 -3.62 -0.85
C GLU A 156 -12.93 -2.38 -1.55
N PHE A 157 -12.30 -1.23 -1.39
CA PHE A 157 -12.89 0.05 -1.80
C PHE A 157 -12.25 0.70 -3.02
N PHE A 158 -11.02 0.32 -3.39
CA PHE A 158 -10.25 1.01 -4.41
C PHE A 158 -9.79 0.08 -5.55
N PRO A 159 -9.89 0.51 -6.81
CA PRO A 159 -9.27 -0.21 -7.93
C PRO A 159 -7.77 -0.40 -7.70
N ILE A 160 -7.23 -1.56 -8.11
CA ILE A 160 -5.82 -1.93 -7.94
C ILE A 160 -4.85 -0.85 -8.45
N ALA A 161 -5.19 -0.17 -9.55
CA ALA A 161 -4.39 0.91 -10.12
C ALA A 161 -4.19 2.11 -9.18
N LYS A 162 -5.06 2.29 -8.17
CA LYS A 162 -4.96 3.36 -7.18
C LYS A 162 -4.14 2.95 -5.95
N HIS A 163 -3.80 1.68 -5.74
CA HIS A 163 -3.21 1.22 -4.48
C HIS A 163 -1.86 1.86 -4.20
N ILE A 164 -0.92 1.79 -5.14
CA ILE A 164 0.43 2.35 -4.96
C ILE A 164 0.41 3.88 -4.78
N PRO A 165 -0.26 4.67 -5.65
CA PRO A 165 -0.32 6.12 -5.45
C PRO A 165 -0.91 6.49 -4.10
N LEU A 166 -1.95 5.78 -3.64
CA LEU A 166 -2.63 6.10 -2.38
C LEU A 166 -1.74 5.78 -1.18
N LEU A 167 -1.02 4.65 -1.19
CA LEU A 167 0.01 4.32 -0.19
C LEU A 167 1.10 5.41 -0.10
N GLN A 168 1.60 5.86 -1.25
CA GLN A 168 2.58 6.95 -1.32
C GLN A 168 2.03 8.26 -0.74
N SER A 169 0.81 8.66 -1.13
CA SER A 169 0.18 9.90 -0.65
C SER A 169 -0.09 9.91 0.87
N ILE A 170 -0.31 8.75 1.49
CA ILE A 170 -0.52 8.64 2.94
C ILE A 170 0.77 8.32 3.72
N GLY A 171 1.92 8.28 3.04
CA GLY A 171 3.22 8.02 3.66
C GLY A 171 3.38 6.60 4.21
N ILE A 172 2.70 5.62 3.60
CA ILE A 172 2.90 4.19 3.88
C ILE A 172 3.74 3.60 2.74
N PRO A 173 4.86 2.94 3.03
CA PRO A 173 5.66 2.26 2.01
C PRO A 173 4.81 1.29 1.21
N SER A 174 4.82 1.41 -0.12
CA SER A 174 4.13 0.49 -1.04
C SER A 174 4.68 -0.94 -0.99
N LYS A 175 5.86 -1.11 -0.38
CA LYS A 175 6.54 -2.38 -0.16
C LYS A 175 6.91 -2.49 1.31
N SER A 176 6.78 -3.68 1.89
CA SER A 176 7.31 -3.97 3.21
C SER A 176 8.81 -3.66 3.25
N LYS A 177 9.32 -3.27 4.43
CA LYS A 177 10.77 -3.16 4.63
C LYS A 177 11.41 -4.49 4.24
N PRO A 178 12.49 -4.49 3.44
CA PRO A 178 13.14 -5.74 3.09
C PRO A 178 13.62 -6.47 4.34
N SER A 179 13.45 -7.79 4.37
CA SER A 179 14.00 -8.63 5.44
C SER A 179 15.53 -8.53 5.46
N VAL A 180 16.17 -8.93 6.57
CA VAL A 180 17.65 -8.98 6.68
C VAL A 180 18.27 -9.77 5.51
N PHE A 181 17.63 -10.88 5.11
CA PHE A 181 18.04 -11.66 3.94
C PHE A 181 17.97 -10.87 2.64
N GLN A 182 16.87 -10.13 2.41
CA GLN A 182 16.74 -9.30 1.22
C GLN A 182 17.72 -8.12 1.22
N GLN A 183 18.01 -7.54 2.38
CA GLN A 183 19.01 -6.48 2.53
C GLN A 183 20.41 -6.98 2.15
N GLN A 184 20.78 -8.20 2.55
CA GLN A 184 22.04 -8.82 2.14
C GLN A 184 22.12 -9.01 0.62
N ILE A 185 21.03 -9.50 -0.01
CA ILE A 185 20.99 -9.64 -1.46
C ILE A 185 21.12 -8.28 -2.15
N PHE A 186 20.39 -7.25 -1.70
CA PHE A 186 20.54 -5.91 -2.25
C PHE A 186 21.98 -5.39 -2.13
N ALA A 187 22.65 -5.63 -1.01
CA ALA A 187 24.05 -5.24 -0.80
C ALA A 187 25.00 -5.94 -1.79
N ASN A 188 24.83 -7.24 -2.04
CA ASN A 188 25.65 -8.01 -3.00
C ASN A 188 25.53 -7.46 -4.44
N TYR A 189 24.38 -6.88 -4.78
CA TYR A 189 24.11 -6.26 -6.08
C TYR A 189 24.25 -4.73 -6.06
N HIS A 190 24.92 -4.16 -5.04
CA HIS A 190 25.13 -2.72 -4.89
C HIS A 190 23.86 -1.88 -5.00
N TYR A 191 22.73 -2.42 -4.53
CA TYR A 191 21.42 -1.79 -4.58
C TYR A 191 21.02 -1.36 -6.00
N SER A 192 21.35 -2.14 -7.04
CA SER A 192 20.99 -1.82 -8.43
C SER A 192 20.24 -2.96 -9.12
N CYS A 193 19.55 -2.64 -10.22
CA CYS A 193 18.92 -3.65 -11.07
C CYS A 193 19.98 -4.37 -11.92
N SER A 194 19.98 -5.71 -11.90
CA SER A 194 20.89 -6.56 -12.69
C SER A 194 20.73 -6.46 -14.20
N ILE A 195 19.74 -5.71 -14.69
CA ILE A 195 19.42 -5.61 -16.12
C ILE A 195 19.76 -4.21 -16.66
N CYS A 196 19.34 -3.16 -15.93
CA CYS A 196 19.45 -1.78 -16.40
C CYS A 196 20.19 -0.84 -15.45
N GLU A 197 20.84 -1.37 -14.42
CA GLU A 197 21.62 -0.60 -13.43
C GLU A 197 20.80 0.43 -12.64
N PHE A 198 19.48 0.41 -12.75
CA PHE A 198 18.61 1.35 -12.06
C PHE A 198 18.88 1.28 -10.55
N PRO A 199 19.28 2.38 -9.90
CA PRO A 199 19.62 2.39 -8.49
C PRO A 199 18.36 2.33 -7.62
N GLY A 200 18.33 1.38 -6.69
CA GLY A 200 17.44 1.41 -5.53
C GLY A 200 17.96 2.44 -4.52
N ILE A 201 17.17 3.48 -4.23
CA ILE A 201 17.57 4.54 -3.29
C ILE A 201 17.90 3.92 -1.92
N ARG A 202 19.05 4.32 -1.35
CA ARG A 202 19.61 3.77 -0.10
C ARG A 202 18.95 4.33 1.17
N ASN A 203 18.23 5.45 1.09
CA ASN A 203 17.61 6.14 2.23
C ASN A 203 16.12 6.39 1.97
N ASP A 204 15.27 5.61 2.63
CA ASP A 204 13.91 5.91 3.12
C ASP A 204 12.81 6.24 2.10
N ALA A 205 13.16 6.55 0.85
CA ALA A 205 12.25 6.69 -0.27
C ALA A 205 12.16 5.35 -1.02
N SER A 206 10.94 4.93 -1.34
CA SER A 206 10.56 3.61 -1.87
C SER A 206 11.58 3.01 -2.86
N MET A 207 12.04 1.80 -2.56
CA MET A 207 12.79 0.98 -3.51
C MET A 207 11.85 0.48 -4.60
N ASP A 208 11.96 1.05 -5.81
CA ASP A 208 11.45 0.41 -7.05
C ASP A 208 12.30 -0.80 -7.46
N LEU A 209 13.21 -1.24 -6.59
CA LEU A 209 14.06 -2.41 -6.68
C LEU A 209 13.52 -3.54 -5.81
N GLN A 210 13.54 -4.77 -6.33
CA GLN A 210 13.05 -5.97 -5.67
C GLN A 210 14.07 -7.11 -5.77
N VAL A 211 13.98 -8.05 -4.82
CA VAL A 211 14.60 -9.36 -4.95
C VAL A 211 13.65 -10.26 -5.74
N ALA A 212 14.05 -10.64 -6.95
CA ALA A 212 13.38 -11.62 -7.79
C ALA A 212 13.93 -13.01 -7.50
N TYR A 213 13.05 -13.98 -7.25
CA TYR A 213 13.44 -15.39 -7.16
C TYR A 213 13.52 -15.97 -8.57
N ILE A 214 14.67 -16.53 -8.93
CA ILE A 214 14.87 -17.15 -10.24
C ILE A 214 13.96 -18.37 -10.39
N ARG A 215 13.98 -19.26 -9.39
CA ARG A 215 12.97 -20.29 -9.19
C ARG A 215 12.07 -19.87 -8.02
N PRO A 216 10.82 -19.49 -8.26
CA PRO A 216 9.94 -19.00 -7.20
C PRO A 216 9.59 -20.12 -6.22
N PRO A 217 9.30 -19.81 -4.94
CA PRO A 217 8.97 -20.81 -3.93
C PRO A 217 7.76 -21.69 -4.29
N VAL A 218 6.77 -21.12 -4.99
CA VAL A 218 5.61 -21.87 -5.49
C VAL A 218 5.99 -22.96 -6.50
N ALA A 219 7.14 -22.84 -7.16
CA ALA A 219 7.71 -23.84 -8.05
C ALA A 219 8.78 -24.72 -7.36
N GLY A 220 8.84 -24.70 -6.01
CA GLY A 220 9.79 -25.47 -5.23
C GLY A 220 11.19 -24.86 -5.13
N GLY A 221 11.35 -23.56 -5.39
CA GLY A 221 12.63 -22.87 -5.19
C GLY A 221 12.91 -22.56 -3.71
N PRO A 222 14.16 -22.62 -3.25
CA PRO A 222 14.51 -22.29 -1.86
C PRO A 222 14.34 -20.79 -1.58
N LYS A 223 13.73 -20.47 -0.42
CA LYS A 223 13.49 -19.09 0.05
C LYS A 223 14.72 -18.43 0.68
N THR A 224 15.68 -19.22 1.14
CA THR A 224 16.84 -18.75 1.93
C THR A 224 18.17 -18.90 1.20
N ASN A 225 18.17 -19.33 -0.07
CA ASN A 225 19.38 -19.42 -0.87
C ASN A 225 19.53 -18.16 -1.73
N GLN A 226 20.48 -17.29 -1.39
CA GLN A 226 20.75 -16.06 -2.14
C GLN A 226 21.13 -16.32 -3.60
N ARG A 227 21.68 -17.49 -3.93
CA ARG A 227 22.03 -17.86 -5.31
C ARG A 227 20.80 -18.19 -6.16
N ASN A 228 19.61 -18.27 -5.56
CA ASN A 228 18.32 -18.34 -6.25
C ASN A 228 17.70 -16.95 -6.47
N CYS A 229 18.44 -15.87 -6.23
CA CYS A 229 17.92 -14.51 -6.24
C CYS A 229 18.71 -13.59 -7.16
N ILE A 230 18.02 -12.61 -7.74
CA ILE A 230 18.57 -11.53 -8.56
C ILE A 230 17.85 -10.23 -8.17
N THR A 231 18.53 -9.08 -8.20
CA THR A 231 17.88 -7.78 -7.98
C THR A 231 17.36 -7.19 -9.28
N MET A 232 16.10 -6.75 -9.30
CA MET A 232 15.48 -6.16 -10.48
C MET A 232 14.57 -5.00 -10.12
N CYS A 233 14.49 -3.99 -10.99
CA CYS A 233 13.42 -3.01 -10.85
C CYS A 233 12.05 -3.65 -11.13
N ASP A 234 10.96 -3.03 -10.68
CA ASP A 234 9.60 -3.58 -10.81
C ASP A 234 9.28 -3.99 -12.26
N LYS A 235 9.69 -3.18 -13.23
CA LYS A 235 9.48 -3.46 -14.65
C LYS A 235 10.20 -4.75 -15.09
N HIS A 236 11.50 -4.86 -14.81
CA HIS A 236 12.27 -6.04 -15.23
C HIS A 236 11.85 -7.29 -14.48
N LYS A 237 11.52 -7.19 -13.20
CA LYS A 237 10.99 -8.32 -12.45
C LYS A 237 9.70 -8.85 -13.06
N ASN A 238 8.73 -7.97 -13.38
CA ASN A 238 7.46 -8.40 -13.96
C ASN A 238 7.65 -9.06 -15.34
N LEU A 239 8.56 -8.53 -16.16
CA LEU A 239 8.89 -9.11 -17.47
C LEU A 239 9.61 -10.45 -17.34
N PHE A 240 10.49 -10.60 -16.35
CA PHE A 240 11.19 -11.85 -16.05
C PHE A 240 10.20 -12.92 -15.58
N ASP A 241 9.35 -12.60 -14.59
CA ASP A 241 8.33 -13.51 -14.06
C ASP A 241 7.33 -13.96 -15.15
N PHE A 242 7.03 -13.10 -16.13
CA PHE A 242 6.17 -13.43 -17.27
C PHE A 242 6.88 -14.33 -18.31
N GLY A 243 8.20 -14.48 -18.23
CA GLY A 243 8.99 -15.21 -19.22
C GLY A 243 9.28 -14.43 -20.50
N ALA A 244 9.20 -13.09 -20.46
CA ALA A 244 9.51 -12.23 -21.60
C ALA A 244 11.03 -12.19 -21.91
N PHE A 245 11.86 -12.45 -20.92
CA PHE A 245 13.29 -12.65 -21.10
C PHE A 245 13.84 -13.66 -20.08
N THR A 246 15.04 -14.14 -20.32
CA THR A 246 15.80 -15.02 -19.42
C THR A 246 17.30 -14.67 -19.48
N ILE A 247 18.13 -15.40 -18.73
CA ILE A 247 19.59 -15.21 -18.72
C ILE A 247 20.28 -16.50 -19.18
N SER A 248 21.17 -16.39 -20.16
CA SER A 248 21.97 -17.48 -20.74
C SER A 248 23.03 -18.01 -19.77
N LYS A 249 23.74 -19.07 -20.14
CA LYS A 249 24.85 -19.61 -19.35
C LYS A 249 26.02 -18.62 -19.29
N GLU A 250 26.17 -17.83 -20.34
CA GLU A 250 27.20 -16.81 -20.54
C GLU A 250 26.81 -15.48 -19.87
N SER A 251 25.71 -15.47 -19.10
CA SER A 251 25.11 -14.32 -18.42
C SER A 251 24.51 -13.28 -19.37
N GLU A 252 24.12 -13.67 -20.57
CA GLU A 252 23.49 -12.78 -21.55
C GLU A 252 21.97 -12.76 -21.39
N ILE A 253 21.36 -11.60 -21.58
CA ILE A 253 19.92 -11.41 -21.52
C ILE A 253 19.33 -11.85 -22.86
N LEU A 254 18.45 -12.85 -22.82
CA LEU A 254 17.78 -13.40 -24.00
C LEU A 254 16.30 -13.04 -23.95
N ILE A 255 15.81 -12.33 -24.96
CA ILE A 255 14.39 -11.92 -25.03
C ILE A 255 13.59 -12.93 -25.84
N SER A 256 12.38 -13.24 -25.39
CA SER A 256 11.51 -14.22 -26.04
C SER A 256 10.96 -13.74 -27.38
N GLU A 257 10.92 -14.63 -28.37
CA GLU A 257 10.33 -14.34 -29.68
C GLU A 257 8.85 -13.91 -29.62
N PRO A 258 7.97 -14.55 -28.82
CA PRO A 258 6.61 -14.06 -28.62
C PRO A 258 6.53 -12.62 -28.10
N PHE A 259 7.50 -12.17 -27.29
CA PHE A 259 7.53 -10.79 -26.80
C PHE A 259 8.00 -9.81 -27.87
N ARG A 260 8.99 -10.17 -28.70
CA ARG A 260 9.44 -9.34 -29.83
C ARG A 260 8.33 -9.07 -30.83
N THR A 261 7.63 -10.12 -31.24
CA THR A 261 6.63 -10.09 -32.30
C THR A 261 5.36 -9.30 -31.94
N ARG A 262 5.03 -9.18 -30.65
CA ARG A 262 3.83 -8.46 -30.16
C ARG A 262 4.06 -6.97 -29.88
N GLY A 263 5.14 -6.39 -30.41
CA GLY A 263 5.47 -4.98 -30.15
C GLY A 263 6.02 -4.74 -28.74
N GLY A 264 6.85 -5.68 -28.25
CA GLY A 264 7.49 -5.59 -26.94
C GLY A 264 8.13 -4.22 -26.67
N SER A 265 8.16 -3.80 -25.40
CA SER A 265 8.63 -2.44 -25.07
C SER A 265 10.05 -2.23 -25.60
N GLN A 266 10.28 -1.18 -26.41
CA GLN A 266 11.60 -0.87 -26.99
C GLN A 266 12.71 -0.85 -25.93
N ASN A 267 12.37 -0.43 -24.71
CA ASN A 267 13.30 -0.41 -23.58
C ASN A 267 13.79 -1.80 -23.15
N LEU A 268 13.06 -2.90 -23.36
CA LEU A 268 13.59 -4.24 -23.05
C LEU A 268 14.45 -4.76 -24.21
N LEU A 269 14.02 -4.52 -25.45
CA LEU A 269 14.71 -4.96 -26.66
C LEU A 269 16.16 -4.45 -26.76
N SER A 270 16.43 -3.26 -26.21
CA SER A 270 17.79 -2.70 -26.16
C SER A 270 18.75 -3.44 -25.22
N TYR A 271 18.27 -4.40 -24.41
CA TYR A 271 19.09 -5.25 -23.54
C TYR A 271 19.36 -6.63 -24.13
N ASP A 272 18.84 -6.93 -25.31
CA ASP A 272 19.05 -8.22 -25.95
C ASP A 272 20.54 -8.49 -26.20
N ASN A 273 21.01 -9.69 -25.84
CA ASN A 273 22.41 -10.12 -25.87
C ASN A 273 23.37 -9.27 -25.03
N LYS A 274 22.87 -8.32 -24.23
CA LYS A 274 23.70 -7.64 -23.22
C LYS A 274 23.90 -8.55 -22.02
N ARG A 275 24.98 -8.31 -21.29
CA ARG A 275 25.24 -9.06 -20.06
C ARG A 275 24.39 -8.56 -18.90
N ALA A 276 23.79 -9.49 -18.19
CA ALA A 276 23.23 -9.23 -16.87
C ALA A 276 24.37 -8.95 -15.88
N ILE A 277 24.09 -8.10 -14.90
CA ILE A 277 25.04 -7.65 -13.89
C ILE A 277 24.83 -8.49 -12.64
N PHE A 278 25.86 -9.25 -12.30
CA PHE A 278 25.88 -10.13 -11.14
C PHE A 278 26.89 -9.64 -10.10
N PRO A 279 26.78 -10.10 -8.85
CA PRO A 279 27.69 -9.71 -7.78
C PRO A 279 29.14 -10.07 -8.12
N ASP A 280 30.06 -9.28 -7.56
CA ASP A 280 31.50 -9.53 -7.71
C ASP A 280 31.90 -10.89 -7.13
N ASP A 281 31.41 -11.24 -5.93
CA ASP A 281 31.66 -12.52 -5.27
C ASP A 281 30.94 -13.68 -6.01
N PRO A 282 31.69 -14.63 -6.60
CA PRO A 282 31.13 -15.80 -7.28
C PRO A 282 30.19 -16.65 -6.42
N ASN A 283 30.37 -16.67 -5.09
CA ASN A 283 29.53 -17.44 -4.17
C ASN A 283 28.14 -16.84 -3.97
N THR A 284 27.96 -15.57 -4.34
CA THR A 284 26.68 -14.85 -4.26
C THR A 284 26.00 -14.71 -5.62
N ARG A 285 26.67 -15.12 -6.71
CA ARG A 285 26.09 -15.13 -8.06
C ARG A 285 24.96 -16.16 -8.19
N PRO A 286 23.99 -15.88 -9.07
CA PRO A 286 22.97 -16.85 -9.46
C PRO A 286 23.55 -18.22 -9.77
N ASP A 287 23.00 -19.26 -9.15
CA ASP A 287 23.36 -20.62 -9.47
C ASP A 287 22.72 -21.02 -10.80
N GLU A 288 23.54 -21.55 -11.70
CA GLU A 288 23.14 -21.99 -13.03
C GLU A 288 21.95 -22.97 -13.01
N ARG A 289 21.79 -23.77 -11.94
CA ARG A 289 20.63 -24.67 -11.82
C ARG A 289 19.29 -23.93 -11.77
N TYR A 290 19.25 -22.73 -11.15
CA TYR A 290 18.03 -21.93 -11.11
C TYR A 290 17.81 -21.19 -12.43
N LEU A 291 18.88 -20.67 -13.05
CA LEU A 291 18.79 -20.05 -14.37
C LEU A 291 18.33 -21.06 -15.44
N ALA A 292 18.85 -22.29 -15.39
CA ALA A 292 18.41 -23.39 -16.24
C ALA A 292 16.93 -23.74 -16.01
N TRP A 293 16.48 -23.75 -14.76
CA TRP A 293 15.06 -23.90 -14.45
C TRP A 293 14.23 -22.78 -15.09
N HIS A 294 14.65 -21.51 -14.96
CA HIS A 294 13.91 -20.39 -15.53
C HIS A 294 13.83 -20.49 -17.07
N ARG A 295 14.96 -20.80 -17.73
CA ARG A 295 15.03 -21.01 -19.19
C ARG A 295 14.13 -22.14 -19.68
N THR A 296 13.86 -23.16 -18.87
CA THR A 296 13.09 -24.34 -19.29
C THR A 296 11.63 -24.32 -18.85
N LYS A 297 11.29 -23.60 -17.77
CA LYS A 297 9.96 -23.65 -17.15
C LYS A 297 9.20 -22.32 -17.16
N ALA A 298 9.91 -21.19 -17.24
CA ALA A 298 9.28 -19.87 -17.19
C ALA A 298 9.44 -19.11 -18.51
N PHE A 299 10.61 -19.19 -19.14
CA PHE A 299 10.91 -18.50 -20.38
C PHE A 299 10.00 -18.96 -21.51
N GLN A 300 9.35 -18.00 -22.19
CA GLN A 300 8.50 -18.29 -23.33
C GLN A 300 9.38 -18.53 -24.56
N THR A 301 9.31 -19.72 -25.15
CA THR A 301 9.90 -19.98 -26.46
C THR A 301 8.84 -19.82 -27.55
N ALA A 302 9.27 -19.65 -28.80
CA ALA A 302 8.34 -19.82 -29.92
C ALA A 302 7.76 -21.25 -29.86
N SER A 303 6.43 -21.35 -30.00
CA SER A 303 5.72 -22.63 -30.18
C SER A 303 5.92 -23.16 -31.58
#